data_AF-A0A935CA92-F1
#
_entry.id   AF-A0A935CA92-F1
#
_cell.length_a   1.000
_cell.length_b   1.000
_cell.length_c   1.000
_cell.angle_alpha   90.00
_cell.angle_beta   90.00
_cell.angle_gamma   90.00
#
_symmetry.space_group_name_H-M   'P 1'
#
loop_
_entity.id
_entity.type
_entity.pdbx_description
1 polymer ?
#
loop_
_entity_poly.entity_id
_entity_poly.type
_entity_poly.pdbx_seq_one_letter_code
_entity_poly.pdbx_strand_id
1 'polypeptide(L)'
;MDALTLKVALTIGLLMMLLSVWLVWKFFFPFLKYAILLLLLVIAGSGFYIYRMIPRRNPAIGRHAYLSDSGKYLGVVEGSGEDNTRGEVWIVRPPGRYPVIYSKSRVVLKDKREIDREPRPSPPTPAPSQTPAPKKPRV
;
A
#
# COMPACT_ATOMS: atom_id res chain seq x y z
N MET A 1 -74.90 -8.21 -27.80
CA MET A 1 -73.69 -8.77 -28.43
C MET A 1 -73.79 -10.27 -28.37
N ASP A 2 -73.77 -10.93 -29.53
CA ASP A 2 -73.91 -12.38 -29.58
C ASP A 2 -72.68 -13.08 -28.99
N ALA A 3 -72.88 -14.26 -28.42
CA ALA A 3 -71.80 -15.03 -27.78
C ALA A 3 -70.62 -15.32 -28.73
N LEU A 4 -70.91 -15.38 -30.04
CA LEU A 4 -69.89 -15.56 -31.08
C LEU A 4 -69.00 -14.32 -31.21
N THR A 5 -69.60 -13.13 -31.24
CA THR A 5 -68.89 -11.84 -31.34
C THR A 5 -68.00 -11.60 -30.12
N LEU A 6 -68.49 -11.95 -28.91
CA LEU A 6 -67.70 -11.88 -27.68
C LEU A 6 -66.48 -12.81 -27.72
N LYS A 7 -66.67 -14.06 -28.16
CA LYS A 7 -65.58 -15.04 -28.28
C LYS A 7 -64.52 -14.57 -29.28
N VAL A 8 -64.93 -14.13 -30.47
CA VAL A 8 -64.02 -13.62 -31.51
C VAL A 8 -63.23 -12.41 -31.01
N ALA A 9 -63.88 -11.46 -30.33
CA ALA A 9 -63.21 -10.30 -29.75
C ALA A 9 -62.16 -10.71 -28.70
N LEU A 10 -62.48 -11.68 -27.84
CA LEU A 10 -61.52 -12.23 -26.87
C LEU A 10 -60.34 -12.93 -27.55
N THR A 11 -60.57 -13.70 -28.61
CA THR A 11 -59.48 -14.38 -29.34
C THR A 11 -58.55 -13.37 -29.99
N ILE A 12 -59.09 -12.32 -30.62
CA ILE A 12 -58.30 -11.26 -31.25
C ILE A 12 -57.52 -10.47 -30.19
N GLY A 13 -58.16 -10.15 -29.06
CA GLY A 13 -57.50 -9.48 -27.94
C GLY A 13 -56.34 -10.30 -27.37
N LEU A 14 -56.56 -11.61 -27.18
CA LEU A 14 -55.51 -12.53 -26.72
C LEU A 14 -54.36 -12.61 -27.73
N LEU A 15 -54.66 -12.68 -29.02
CA LEU A 15 -53.65 -12.73 -30.09
C LEU A 15 -52.81 -11.45 -30.11
N MET A 16 -53.45 -10.28 -30.00
CA MET A 16 -52.77 -8.98 -29.90
C MET A 16 -51.89 -8.87 -28.66
N MET A 17 -52.35 -9.39 -27.52
CA MET A 17 -51.57 -9.43 -26.29
C MET A 17 -50.33 -10.33 -26.46
N LEU A 18 -50.50 -11.53 -27.02
CA LEU A 18 -49.38 -12.45 -27.28
C LEU A 18 -48.35 -11.84 -28.23
N LEU A 19 -48.82 -11.20 -29.31
CA LEU A 19 -47.96 -10.52 -30.27
C LEU A 19 -47.15 -9.40 -29.60
N SER A 20 -47.78 -8.63 -28.72
CA SER A 20 -47.11 -7.56 -27.97
C SER A 20 -46.04 -8.11 -27.03
N VAL A 21 -46.34 -9.17 -26.28
CA VAL A 21 -45.35 -9.83 -25.41
C VAL A 21 -44.18 -10.37 -26.23
N TRP A 22 -44.46 -10.99 -27.38
CA TRP A 22 -43.41 -11.47 -28.29
C TRP A 22 -42.55 -10.33 -28.82
N LEU A 23 -43.16 -9.20 -29.19
CA LEU A 23 -42.46 -8.01 -29.67
C LEU A 23 -41.52 -7.46 -28.58
N VAL A 24 -42.05 -7.26 -27.37
CA VAL A 24 -41.26 -6.81 -26.21
C VAL A 24 -40.13 -7.78 -25.94
N TRP A 25 -40.38 -9.08 -25.93
CA TRP A 25 -39.34 -10.09 -25.71
C TRP A 25 -38.26 -10.04 -26.81
N LYS A 26 -38.67 -9.91 -28.08
CA LYS A 26 -37.76 -9.90 -29.22
C LYS A 26 -36.82 -8.69 -29.20
N PHE A 27 -37.28 -7.53 -28.75
CA PHE A 27 -36.49 -6.30 -28.74
C PHE A 27 -35.78 -6.03 -27.40
N PHE A 28 -36.38 -6.41 -26.27
CA PHE A 28 -35.85 -6.11 -24.94
C PHE A 28 -34.67 -7.01 -24.55
N PHE A 29 -34.75 -8.32 -24.80
CA PHE A 29 -33.67 -9.25 -24.43
C PHE A 29 -32.34 -8.97 -25.15
N PRO A 30 -32.31 -8.64 -26.45
CA PRO A 30 -31.10 -8.19 -27.11
C PRO A 30 -30.57 -6.86 -26.56
N PHE A 31 -31.43 -6.00 -26.01
CA PHE A 31 -30.99 -4.75 -25.40
C PHE A 31 -30.37 -4.96 -24.02
N LEU A 32 -30.94 -5.90 -23.25
CA LEU A 32 -30.48 -6.25 -21.91
C LEU A 32 -29.00 -6.68 -21.89
N LYS A 33 -28.56 -7.48 -22.88
CA LYS A 33 -27.14 -7.86 -22.99
C LYS A 33 -26.20 -6.66 -23.16
N TYR A 34 -26.61 -5.63 -23.91
CA TYR A 34 -25.81 -4.42 -24.10
C TYR A 34 -25.80 -3.57 -22.84
N ALA A 35 -26.93 -3.47 -22.14
CA ALA A 35 -27.01 -2.78 -20.85
C ALA A 35 -26.09 -3.43 -19.80
N ILE A 36 -26.08 -4.77 -19.71
CA ILE A 36 -25.19 -5.52 -18.82
C ILE A 36 -23.72 -5.30 -19.22
N LEU A 37 -23.40 -5.34 -20.52
CA LEU A 37 -22.05 -5.11 -21.02
C LEU A 37 -21.56 -3.69 -20.67
N LEU A 38 -22.40 -2.67 -20.87
CA LEU A 38 -22.11 -1.28 -20.49
C LEU A 38 -21.90 -1.14 -19.00
N LEU A 39 -22.75 -1.77 -18.18
CA LEU A 39 -22.61 -1.76 -16.72
C LEU A 39 -21.25 -2.35 -16.29
N LEU A 40 -20.86 -3.49 -16.85
CA LEU A 40 -19.56 -4.10 -16.60
C LEU A 40 -18.41 -3.18 -17.04
N LEU A 41 -18.54 -2.51 -18.19
CA LEU A 41 -17.54 -1.58 -18.67
C LEU A 41 -17.36 -0.38 -17.72
N VAL A 42 -18.47 0.16 -17.21
CA VAL A 42 -18.46 1.27 -16.25
C VAL A 42 -17.84 0.84 -14.92
N ILE A 43 -18.16 -0.35 -14.42
CA ILE A 43 -17.57 -0.89 -13.19
C ILE A 43 -16.06 -1.12 -13.37
N ALA A 44 -15.65 -1.74 -14.48
CA ALA A 44 -14.23 -1.97 -14.76
C ALA A 44 -13.47 -0.65 -14.94
N GLY A 45 -14.04 0.31 -15.67
CA GLY A 45 -13.45 1.63 -15.89
C GLY A 45 -13.32 2.44 -14.59
N SER A 46 -14.37 2.46 -13.76
CA SER A 46 -14.33 3.12 -12.45
C SER A 46 -13.36 2.45 -11.48
N GLY A 47 -13.32 1.12 -11.45
CA GLY A 47 -12.34 0.36 -10.67
C GLY A 47 -10.91 0.67 -11.10
N PHE A 48 -10.63 0.70 -12.39
CA PHE A 48 -9.31 1.07 -12.92
C PHE A 48 -8.93 2.52 -12.59
N TYR A 49 -9.88 3.45 -12.73
CA TYR A 49 -9.68 4.85 -12.39
C TYR A 49 -9.33 5.04 -10.91
N ILE A 50 -10.09 4.42 -10.01
CA ILE A 50 -9.82 4.45 -8.57
C ILE A 50 -8.48 3.78 -8.25
N TYR A 51 -8.20 2.62 -8.85
CA TYR A 51 -6.92 1.94 -8.67
C TYR A 51 -5.73 2.83 -9.05
N ARG A 52 -5.86 3.62 -10.12
CA ARG A 52 -4.82 4.56 -10.55
C ARG A 52 -4.71 5.79 -9.66
N MET A 53 -5.81 6.22 -9.05
CA MET A 53 -5.84 7.35 -8.13
C MET A 53 -5.34 7.03 -6.72
N ILE A 54 -5.37 5.76 -6.28
CA ILE A 54 -4.87 5.40 -4.95
C ILE A 54 -3.35 5.64 -4.92
N PRO A 55 -2.85 6.58 -4.08
CA PRO A 55 -1.42 6.81 -3.98
C PRO A 55 -0.74 5.54 -3.48
N ARG A 56 0.28 5.07 -4.22
CA ARG A 56 1.07 3.90 -3.83
C ARG A 56 1.71 4.21 -2.48
N ARG A 57 1.30 3.49 -1.43
CA ARG A 57 1.85 3.64 -0.08
C ARG A 57 3.35 3.33 -0.15
N ASN A 58 4.19 4.33 0.08
CA ASN A 58 5.63 4.16 -0.01
C ASN A 58 6.08 3.24 1.16
N PRO A 59 6.66 2.05 0.90
CA PRO A 59 7.05 1.09 1.95
C PRO A 59 8.17 1.60 2.86
N ALA A 60 8.76 2.76 2.52
CA ALA A 60 9.72 3.48 3.35
C ALA A 60 9.09 4.25 4.52
N ILE A 61 7.78 4.54 4.47
CA ILE A 61 7.08 5.26 5.54
C ILE A 61 6.98 4.35 6.77
N GLY A 62 7.42 4.85 7.92
CA GLY A 62 7.55 4.12 9.18
C GLY A 62 8.93 3.53 9.45
N ARG A 63 9.88 3.61 8.50
CA ARG A 63 11.25 3.14 8.70
C ARG A 63 12.11 4.15 9.47
N HIS A 64 13.15 3.64 10.11
CA HIS A 64 14.13 4.44 10.85
C HIS A 64 15.16 5.03 9.88
N ALA A 65 15.26 6.36 9.87
CA ALA A 65 16.19 7.10 9.03
C ALA A 65 17.51 7.36 9.76
N TYR A 66 18.62 7.11 9.06
CA TYR A 66 19.98 7.35 9.50
C TYR A 66 20.72 8.19 8.45
N LEU A 67 21.63 9.06 8.88
CA LEU A 67 22.47 9.81 7.95
C LEU A 67 23.52 8.86 7.32
N SER A 68 23.68 8.90 6.00
CA SER A 68 24.62 8.03 5.27
C SER A 68 26.07 8.18 5.73
N ASP A 69 26.48 9.42 5.98
CA ASP A 69 27.90 9.75 6.17
C ASP A 69 28.38 9.50 7.60
N SER A 70 27.49 9.67 8.59
CA SER A 70 27.83 9.59 10.02
C SER A 70 27.13 8.44 10.75
N GLY A 71 26.19 7.74 10.10
CA GLY A 71 25.35 6.75 10.76
C GLY A 71 24.43 7.33 11.84
N LYS A 72 24.32 8.66 11.96
CA LYS A 72 23.53 9.31 13.00
C LYS A 72 22.04 9.04 12.80
N TYR A 73 21.35 8.62 13.86
CA TYR A 73 19.90 8.46 13.85
C TYR A 73 19.17 9.80 13.69
N LEU A 74 18.25 9.88 12.72
CA LEU A 74 17.49 11.09 12.39
C LEU A 74 16.05 11.02 12.89
N GLY A 75 15.42 9.84 12.92
CA GLY A 75 14.03 9.68 13.31
C GLY A 75 13.29 8.64 12.46
N VAL A 76 11.96 8.78 12.40
CA VAL A 76 11.08 7.90 11.60
C VAL A 76 10.59 8.63 10.36
N VAL A 77 10.61 7.97 9.21
CA VAL A 77 10.08 8.54 7.96
C VAL A 77 8.56 8.62 8.04
N GLU A 78 8.00 9.81 7.90
CA GLU A 78 6.54 10.02 7.86
C GLU A 78 6.03 10.20 6.42
N GLY A 79 6.90 10.64 5.52
CA GLY A 79 6.52 10.88 4.14
C GLY A 79 7.70 11.00 3.19
N SER A 80 7.39 11.03 1.90
CA SER A 80 8.32 11.34 0.83
C SER A 80 7.74 12.43 -0.05
N GLY A 81 8.59 13.31 -0.54
CA GLY A 81 8.21 14.35 -1.48
C GLY A 81 9.34 14.68 -2.43
N GLU A 82 9.14 15.75 -3.18
CA GLU A 82 10.14 16.35 -4.06
C GLU A 82 10.27 17.82 -3.68
N ASP A 83 11.49 18.26 -3.48
CA ASP A 83 11.84 19.65 -3.18
C ASP A 83 12.68 20.18 -4.35
N ASN A 84 12.25 21.31 -4.92
CA ASN A 84 12.91 21.94 -6.08
C ASN A 84 14.41 22.19 -5.88
N THR A 85 14.88 22.28 -4.63
CA THR A 85 16.29 22.53 -4.30
C THR A 85 17.11 21.27 -4.01
N ARG A 86 16.46 20.18 -3.58
CA ARG A 86 17.13 18.97 -3.05
C ARG A 86 16.75 17.69 -3.80
N GLY A 87 15.89 17.80 -4.80
CA GLY A 87 15.30 16.69 -5.54
C GLY A 87 14.39 15.86 -4.65
N GLU A 88 14.47 14.54 -4.77
CA GLU A 88 13.68 13.66 -3.90
C GLU A 88 14.11 13.78 -2.42
N VAL A 89 13.12 13.94 -1.55
CA VAL A 89 13.33 14.13 -0.11
C VAL A 89 12.51 13.15 0.73
N TRP A 90 13.06 12.80 1.90
CA TRP A 90 12.37 12.15 2.99
C TRP A 90 11.95 13.19 4.03
N ILE A 91 10.70 13.09 4.47
CA ILE A 91 10.18 13.85 5.60
C ILE A 91 10.32 12.94 6.83
N VAL A 92 11.25 13.28 7.72
CA VAL A 92 11.60 12.48 8.88
C VAL A 92 11.14 13.21 10.13
N ARG A 93 10.40 12.55 11.03
CA ARG A 93 10.08 13.07 12.35
C ARG A 93 11.13 12.62 13.38
N PRO A 94 11.95 13.54 13.89
CA PRO A 94 12.84 13.23 15.01
C PRO A 94 12.02 13.04 16.30
N PRO A 95 12.52 12.28 17.28
CA PRO A 95 11.83 12.10 18.56
C PRO A 95 11.66 13.46 19.27
N GLY A 96 10.41 13.84 19.53
CA GLY A 96 10.07 15.07 20.26
C GLY A 96 10.25 16.38 19.49
N ARG A 97 10.45 16.35 18.15
CA ARG A 97 10.56 17.56 17.32
C ARG A 97 9.63 17.50 16.10
N TYR A 98 9.43 18.65 15.46
CA TYR A 98 8.70 18.74 14.20
C TYR A 98 9.40 18.00 13.06
N PRO A 99 8.67 17.54 12.05
CA PRO A 99 9.26 16.86 10.89
C PRO A 99 10.27 17.75 10.15
N VAL A 100 11.38 17.13 9.75
CA VAL A 100 12.49 17.78 9.03
C VAL A 100 12.71 17.07 7.70
N ILE A 101 13.04 17.85 6.67
CA ILE A 101 13.23 17.38 5.31
C ILE A 101 14.72 17.06 5.07
N TYR A 102 15.00 15.83 4.65
CA TYR A 102 16.33 15.35 4.29
C TYR A 102 16.35 14.84 2.85
N SER A 103 17.41 15.10 2.09
CA SER A 103 17.56 14.53 0.73
C SER A 103 17.70 13.01 0.80
N LYS A 104 17.04 12.28 -0.10
CA LYS A 104 17.10 10.80 -0.11
C LYS A 104 18.52 10.26 -0.28
N SER A 105 19.39 10.99 -0.99
CA SER A 105 20.78 10.60 -1.23
C SER A 105 21.64 10.53 0.04
N ARG A 106 21.25 11.25 1.10
CA ARG A 106 21.99 11.33 2.36
C ARG A 106 21.38 10.52 3.50
N VAL A 107 20.36 9.72 3.21
CA VAL A 107 19.57 9.00 4.21
C VAL A 107 19.54 7.52 3.88
N VAL A 108 19.97 6.71 4.85
CA VAL A 108 19.84 5.26 4.82
C VAL A 108 18.64 4.87 5.69
N LEU A 109 17.74 4.07 5.13
CA LEU A 109 16.56 3.58 5.84
C LEU A 109 16.81 2.17 6.38
N LYS A 110 16.53 1.97 7.67
CA LYS A 110 16.61 0.67 8.33
C LYS A 110 15.24 0.30 8.92
N ASP A 111 14.95 -1.00 8.94
CA ASP A 111 13.68 -1.52 9.45
C ASP A 111 13.63 -1.57 10.98
N LYS A 112 14.79 -1.58 11.65
CA LYS A 112 14.91 -1.57 13.11
C LYS A 112 15.78 -0.42 13.56
N ARG A 113 15.45 0.17 14.71
CA ARG A 113 16.34 1.09 15.40
C ARG A 113 17.55 0.29 15.90
N GLU A 114 18.69 0.49 15.26
CA GLU A 114 19.97 0.24 15.89
C GLU A 114 20.09 1.21 17.06
N ILE A 115 19.76 0.70 18.25
CA ILE A 115 20.22 1.28 19.49
C ILE A 115 21.70 0.96 19.51
N ASP A 116 22.55 1.98 19.47
CA ASP A 116 23.97 1.83 19.73
C ASP A 116 24.10 0.92 20.94
N ARG A 117 24.62 -0.28 20.73
CA ARG A 117 25.02 -1.13 21.85
C ARG A 117 26.01 -0.28 22.62
N GLU A 118 25.66 0.06 23.85
CA GLU A 118 26.56 0.52 24.91
C GLU A 118 27.96 -0.05 24.62
N PRO A 119 29.04 0.76 24.59
CA PRO A 119 30.38 0.21 24.42
C PRO A 119 30.55 -0.87 25.48
N ARG A 120 30.61 -2.11 25.03
CA ARG A 120 30.84 -3.28 25.89
C ARG A 120 32.06 -2.91 26.74
N PRO A 121 31.98 -2.94 28.09
CA PRO A 121 33.16 -2.67 28.89
C PRO A 121 34.26 -3.59 28.39
N SER A 122 35.36 -3.00 27.97
CA SER A 122 36.54 -3.72 27.51
C SER A 122 36.86 -4.81 28.54
N PRO A 123 37.15 -6.04 28.11
CA PRO A 123 37.51 -7.12 29.04
C PRO A 123 38.65 -6.64 29.95
N PRO A 124 38.63 -6.97 31.26
CA PRO A 124 39.63 -6.48 32.19
C PRO A 124 41.02 -6.90 31.72
N THR A 125 41.95 -5.94 31.73
CA THR A 125 43.38 -6.17 31.50
C THR A 125 43.84 -7.34 32.37
N PRO A 126 44.48 -8.39 31.82
CA PRO A 126 44.98 -9.49 32.62
C PRO A 126 45.97 -8.95 33.66
N ALA A 127 45.72 -9.28 34.92
CA ALA A 127 46.61 -8.94 36.02
C ALA A 127 48.03 -9.49 35.74
N PRO A 128 49.09 -8.76 36.14
CA PRO A 128 50.46 -9.21 35.91
C PRO A 128 50.67 -10.59 36.53
N SER A 129 51.11 -11.52 35.69
CA SER A 129 51.52 -12.87 36.08
C SER A 129 52.63 -12.75 37.12
N GLN A 130 52.36 -13.21 38.34
CA GLN A 130 53.39 -13.31 39.37
C GLN A 130 54.38 -14.39 38.95
N THR A 131 55.55 -13.97 38.48
CA THR A 131 56.72 -14.83 38.30
C THR A 131 57.07 -15.49 39.64
N PRO A 132 57.07 -16.83 39.75
CA PRO A 132 57.58 -17.49 40.94
C PRO A 132 59.10 -17.27 41.04
N ALA A 133 59.57 -16.81 42.19
CA ALA A 133 60.98 -16.61 42.47
C ALA A 133 61.77 -17.94 42.32
N PRO A 134 62.98 -17.93 41.72
CA PRO A 134 63.76 -19.14 41.53
C PRO A 134 64.32 -19.65 42.87
N LYS A 135 64.03 -20.93 43.14
CA LYS A 135 64.52 -21.69 44.29
C LYS A 135 66.04 -21.86 44.18
N LYS A 136 66.79 -21.27 45.12
CA LYS A 136 68.24 -21.40 45.26
C LYS A 136 68.65 -22.88 45.35
N PRO A 137 69.65 -23.36 44.58
CA PRO A 137 70.21 -24.69 44.78
C PRO A 137 71.09 -24.69 46.03
N ARG A 138 70.90 -25.72 46.85
CA ARG A 138 71.67 -26.03 48.05
C ARG A 138 72.93 -26.79 47.60
N VAL A 139 74.10 -26.19 47.79
CA VAL A 139 75.41 -26.87 47.85
C VAL A 139 76.12 -26.31 49.07
#